data_AF-A0A3R9QUJ2-F1
#
_entry.id   AF-A0A3R9QUJ2-F1
#
_cell.length_a   1.000
_cell.length_b   1.000
_cell.length_c   1.000
_cell.angle_alpha   90.00
_cell.angle_beta   90.00
_cell.angle_gamma   90.00
#
_symmetry.space_group_name_H-M   'P 1'
#
loop_
_entity.id
_entity.type
_entity.pdbx_description
1 polymer ?
#
loop_
_entity_poly.entity_id
_entity_poly.type
_entity_poly.pdbx_seq_one_letter_code
_entity_poly.pdbx_strand_id
1 'polypeptide(L)'
;MILIGVDGLSHRFLEAHVQDLPFFRTMMKKNYNAIEIREDDALSAVMWNSVFAGIPPSQVPLRNYHIGDRMVKYDEIPFRKRYLWEKRKFTVISAPVVLPTYSNINLDLVNRGLTLERDECEENMHRIFDAAMEHKDGDLIVCFTEIDRVEHFHWNKPELLETYRLLDDLLKQLLEGYKGNFIIFSDHGFRDIPEEGGILDASTGITGDHDPVQIFMGTKRVEYTTDLYWMVLQGDLDDPRA
;
A
#
# COMPACT_ATOMS: atom_id res chain seq x y z
N MET A 1 -9.93 -14.12 1.92
CA MET A 1 -8.52 -13.68 1.79
C MET A 1 -8.43 -12.19 2.12
N ILE A 2 -7.31 -11.72 2.67
CA ILE A 2 -7.09 -10.28 2.91
C ILE A 2 -5.83 -9.81 2.16
N LEU A 3 -5.96 -8.80 1.32
CA LEU A 3 -4.85 -8.09 0.70
C LEU A 3 -4.69 -6.74 1.39
N ILE A 4 -3.51 -6.48 1.94
CA ILE A 4 -3.20 -5.29 2.72
C ILE A 4 -2.11 -4.51 2.00
N GLY A 5 -2.48 -3.42 1.35
CA GLY A 5 -1.53 -2.47 0.78
C GLY A 5 -1.10 -1.44 1.83
N VAL A 6 0.19 -1.10 1.87
CA VAL A 6 0.68 0.04 2.64
C VAL A 6 1.57 0.88 1.75
N ASP A 7 1.11 2.09 1.42
CA ASP A 7 1.81 3.05 0.57
C ASP A 7 3.11 3.50 1.23
N GLY A 8 4.21 3.46 0.47
CA GLY A 8 5.54 3.84 0.93
C GLY A 8 6.24 2.87 1.89
N LEU A 9 5.58 1.80 2.36
CA LEU A 9 6.09 0.93 3.44
C LEU A 9 7.54 0.47 3.20
N SER A 10 8.47 1.09 3.92
CA SER A 10 9.89 1.06 3.61
C SER A 10 10.57 -0.19 4.16
N HIS A 11 11.16 -0.97 3.25
CA HIS A 11 12.05 -2.09 3.59
C HIS A 11 13.14 -1.66 4.57
N ARG A 12 13.82 -0.54 4.27
CA ARG A 12 14.98 -0.05 5.02
C ARG A 12 14.57 0.41 6.41
N PHE A 13 13.43 1.09 6.51
CA PHE A 13 12.89 1.51 7.80
C PHE A 13 12.53 0.29 8.65
N LEU A 14 11.82 -0.68 8.07
CA LEU A 14 11.48 -1.92 8.77
C LEU A 14 12.72 -2.65 9.27
N GLU A 15 13.77 -2.81 8.47
CA GLU A 15 15.02 -3.47 8.90
C GLU A 15 15.70 -2.74 10.06
N ALA A 16 15.79 -1.41 9.98
CA ALA A 16 16.43 -0.61 11.02
C ALA A 16 15.64 -0.61 12.35
N HIS A 17 14.31 -0.75 12.29
CA HIS A 17 13.41 -0.62 13.45
C HIS A 17 12.67 -1.91 13.84
N VAL A 18 13.03 -3.06 13.25
CA VAL A 18 12.29 -4.32 13.41
C VAL A 18 12.14 -4.78 14.87
N GLN A 19 13.03 -4.35 15.76
CA GLN A 19 12.93 -4.71 17.19
C GLN A 19 11.78 -3.99 17.91
N ASP A 20 11.42 -2.80 17.43
CA ASP A 20 10.32 -1.97 17.93
C ASP A 20 8.97 -2.32 17.29
N LEU A 21 8.97 -3.18 16.26
CA LEU A 21 7.81 -3.55 15.43
C LEU A 21 7.56 -5.07 15.51
N PRO A 22 7.03 -5.58 16.64
CA PRO A 22 6.97 -7.02 16.91
C PRO A 22 6.09 -7.80 15.91
N PHE A 23 5.04 -7.19 15.36
CA PHE A 23 4.21 -7.85 14.36
C PHE A 23 4.94 -7.93 13.02
N PHE A 24 5.51 -6.83 12.52
CA PHE A 24 6.35 -6.83 11.32
C PHE A 24 7.56 -7.75 11.46
N ARG A 25 8.23 -7.79 12.61
CA ARG A 25 9.31 -8.77 12.89
C ARG A 25 8.86 -10.22 12.69
N THR A 26 7.61 -10.51 13.00
CA THR A 26 7.02 -11.84 12.79
C THR A 26 6.67 -12.04 11.31
N MET A 27 6.11 -11.02 10.65
CA MET A 27 5.72 -11.11 9.23
C MET A 27 6.91 -11.17 8.28
N MET A 28 8.02 -10.48 8.57
CA MET A 28 9.27 -10.54 7.80
C MET A 28 9.92 -11.94 7.81
N LYS A 29 9.47 -12.85 8.68
CA LYS A 29 9.86 -14.26 8.67
C LYS A 29 8.92 -15.15 7.85
N LYS A 30 7.82 -14.59 7.33
CA LYS A 30 6.75 -15.29 6.60
C LYS A 30 6.76 -14.89 5.14
N ASN A 31 7.43 -15.70 4.31
CA ASN A 31 7.47 -15.52 2.85
C ASN A 31 7.82 -14.09 2.42
N TYR A 32 8.66 -13.43 3.21
CA TYR A 32 9.10 -12.07 2.95
C TYR A 32 9.92 -12.02 1.67
N ASN A 33 9.63 -11.03 0.83
CA ASN A 33 10.38 -10.74 -0.36
C ASN A 33 10.47 -9.23 -0.55
N ALA A 34 11.69 -8.75 -0.82
CA ALA A 34 11.95 -7.38 -1.24
C ALA A 34 12.34 -7.42 -2.72
N ILE A 35 11.60 -6.70 -3.55
CA ILE A 35 11.72 -6.71 -5.00
C ILE A 35 12.15 -5.32 -5.43
N GLU A 36 13.33 -5.24 -6.05
CA GLU A 36 13.79 -4.02 -6.69
C GLU A 36 12.99 -3.82 -7.99
N ILE A 37 12.33 -2.68 -8.10
CA ILE A 37 11.61 -2.23 -9.30
C ILE A 37 12.45 -1.18 -10.02
N ARG A 38 12.01 -0.75 -11.20
CA ARG A 38 12.67 0.35 -11.88
C ARG A 38 12.41 1.65 -11.12
N GLU A 39 13.45 2.48 -11.00
CA GLU A 39 13.36 3.76 -10.30
C GLU A 39 12.28 4.69 -10.86
N ASP A 40 12.12 4.73 -12.18
CA ASP A 40 11.08 5.52 -12.82
C ASP A 40 9.67 5.02 -12.52
N ASP A 41 9.50 3.74 -12.22
CA ASP A 41 8.24 3.09 -11.93
C ASP A 41 7.84 3.14 -10.45
N ALA A 42 8.73 3.58 -9.54
CA ALA A 42 8.46 3.73 -8.11
C ALA A 42 7.57 4.95 -7.81
N LEU A 43 6.38 4.96 -8.41
CA LEU A 43 5.34 5.98 -8.26
C LEU A 43 4.05 5.26 -7.85
N SER A 44 3.37 5.72 -6.81
CA SER A 44 2.15 5.06 -6.31
C SER A 44 1.09 4.89 -7.40
N ALA A 45 0.87 5.92 -8.22
CA ALA A 45 -0.07 5.85 -9.35
C ALA A 45 0.29 4.74 -10.35
N VAL A 46 1.58 4.45 -10.56
CA VAL A 46 2.02 3.36 -11.44
C VAL A 46 1.85 2.02 -10.73
N MET A 47 2.36 1.89 -9.52
CA MET A 47 2.52 0.60 -8.85
C MET A 47 1.18 0.03 -8.37
N TRP A 48 0.30 0.84 -7.79
CA TRP A 48 -1.04 0.38 -7.41
C TRP A 48 -1.87 -0.06 -8.60
N ASN A 49 -1.80 0.71 -9.70
CA ASN A 49 -2.46 0.33 -10.95
C ASN A 49 -1.88 -0.94 -11.56
N SER A 50 -0.56 -1.12 -11.50
CA SER A 50 0.14 -2.32 -11.95
C SER A 50 -0.32 -3.57 -11.18
N VAL A 51 -0.23 -3.52 -9.85
CA VAL A 51 -0.56 -4.64 -8.96
C VAL A 51 -2.04 -5.01 -9.10
N PHE A 52 -2.96 -4.04 -9.03
CA PHE A 52 -4.38 -4.36 -9.02
C PHE A 52 -4.95 -4.69 -10.39
N ALA A 53 -4.36 -4.22 -11.50
CA ALA A 53 -4.84 -4.50 -12.87
C ALA A 53 -4.04 -5.59 -13.59
N GLY A 54 -2.97 -6.11 -12.98
CA GLY A 54 -2.07 -7.08 -13.60
C GLY A 54 -1.45 -6.54 -14.89
N ILE A 55 -1.00 -5.28 -14.85
CA ILE A 55 -0.34 -4.60 -15.97
C ILE A 55 1.10 -4.36 -15.54
N PRO A 56 2.12 -4.73 -16.32
CA PRO A 56 3.51 -4.42 -15.97
C PRO A 56 3.68 -2.91 -15.71
N PRO A 57 4.46 -2.46 -14.70
CA PRO A 57 4.62 -1.05 -14.35
C PRO A 57 4.95 -0.14 -15.55
N SER A 58 5.92 -0.55 -16.36
CA SER A 58 6.31 0.13 -17.62
C SER A 58 5.20 0.29 -18.66
N GLN A 59 4.10 -0.43 -18.55
CA GLN A 59 2.95 -0.37 -19.46
C GLN A 59 1.74 0.35 -18.86
N VAL A 60 1.83 0.82 -17.62
CA VAL A 60 0.75 1.60 -16.98
C VAL A 60 0.65 2.96 -17.67
N PRO A 61 -0.49 3.28 -18.34
CA PRO A 61 -0.64 4.54 -19.06
C PRO A 61 -0.71 5.78 -18.15
N LEU A 62 -1.21 5.60 -16.92
CA LEU A 62 -1.43 6.67 -15.96
C LEU A 62 -0.27 6.69 -14.94
N ARG A 63 0.73 7.56 -15.17
CA ARG A 63 1.91 7.65 -14.29
C ARG A 63 1.72 8.57 -13.08
N ASN A 64 0.66 9.37 -13.06
CA ASN A 64 0.30 10.28 -12.00
C ASN A 64 -1.23 10.35 -11.86
N TYR A 65 -1.74 10.90 -10.76
CA TYR A 65 -3.20 10.98 -10.54
C TYR A 65 -3.88 12.14 -11.29
N HIS A 66 -3.19 12.81 -12.22
CA HIS A 66 -3.65 14.05 -12.86
C HIS A 66 -3.57 13.99 -14.40
N ILE A 67 -4.51 14.65 -15.07
CA ILE A 67 -4.42 14.97 -16.50
C ILE A 67 -4.49 16.49 -16.64
N GLY A 68 -3.36 17.12 -16.94
CA GLY A 68 -3.21 18.57 -16.80
C GLY A 68 -3.47 18.99 -15.35
N ASP A 69 -4.36 19.95 -15.15
CA ASP A 69 -4.61 20.55 -13.82
C ASP A 69 -5.69 19.83 -12.99
N ARG A 70 -6.26 18.73 -13.49
CA ARG A 70 -7.35 18.01 -12.80
C ARG A 70 -6.95 16.60 -12.39
N MET A 71 -7.50 16.14 -11.27
CA MET A 71 -7.44 14.74 -10.86
C MET A 71 -8.24 13.85 -11.82
N VAL A 72 -7.73 12.64 -12.06
CA VAL A 72 -8.41 11.58 -12.82
C VAL A 72 -9.43 10.89 -11.92
N LYS A 73 -10.65 10.71 -12.42
CA LYS A 73 -11.69 9.98 -11.71
C LYS A 73 -11.60 8.48 -11.99
N TYR A 74 -12.08 7.68 -11.05
CA TYR A 74 -12.07 6.21 -11.17
C TYR A 74 -12.73 5.69 -12.46
N ASP A 75 -13.84 6.29 -12.88
CA ASP A 75 -14.59 5.92 -14.06
C ASP A 75 -13.90 6.28 -15.39
N GLU A 76 -12.90 7.17 -15.34
CA GLU A 76 -12.08 7.60 -16.47
C GLU A 76 -10.87 6.69 -16.72
N ILE A 77 -10.52 5.79 -15.78
CA ILE A 77 -9.36 4.89 -15.96
C ILE A 77 -9.67 3.87 -17.08
N PRO A 78 -8.90 3.87 -18.18
CA PRO A 78 -9.24 3.12 -19.39
C PRO A 78 -9.20 1.60 -19.19
N PHE A 79 -8.36 1.13 -18.27
CA PHE A 79 -8.19 -0.28 -17.97
C PHE A 79 -8.90 -0.72 -16.67
N ARG A 80 -9.79 0.11 -16.09
CA ARG A 80 -10.41 -0.20 -14.79
C ARG A 80 -11.06 -1.57 -14.70
N LYS A 81 -11.67 -2.05 -15.79
CA LYS A 81 -12.30 -3.39 -15.89
C LYS A 81 -11.33 -4.55 -15.67
N ARG A 82 -10.03 -4.29 -15.58
CA ARG A 82 -9.00 -5.26 -15.24
C ARG A 82 -8.79 -5.41 -13.73
N TYR A 83 -9.20 -4.45 -12.90
CA TYR A 83 -8.92 -4.53 -11.48
C TYR A 83 -9.45 -5.81 -10.84
N LEU A 84 -8.76 -6.31 -9.82
CA LEU A 84 -9.13 -7.53 -9.10
C LEU A 84 -10.62 -7.55 -8.68
N TRP A 85 -11.13 -6.43 -8.18
CA TRP A 85 -12.52 -6.33 -7.73
C TRP A 85 -13.56 -6.28 -8.86
N GLU A 86 -13.13 -6.08 -10.12
CA GLU A 86 -13.99 -6.24 -11.31
C GLU A 86 -14.05 -7.70 -11.78
N LYS A 87 -13.15 -8.55 -11.29
CA LYS A 87 -13.05 -9.98 -11.63
C LYS A 87 -13.58 -10.90 -10.54
N ARG A 88 -13.43 -10.48 -9.29
CA ARG A 88 -13.83 -11.22 -8.09
C ARG A 88 -14.46 -10.26 -7.10
N LYS A 89 -15.40 -10.76 -6.30
CA LYS A 89 -16.08 -9.95 -5.30
C LYS A 89 -15.14 -9.68 -4.13
N PHE A 90 -14.65 -8.46 -4.03
CA PHE A 90 -13.91 -7.92 -2.89
C PHE A 90 -14.70 -6.78 -2.25
N THR A 91 -14.62 -6.65 -0.93
CA THR A 91 -14.74 -5.33 -0.31
C THR A 91 -13.41 -4.59 -0.50
N VAL A 92 -13.46 -3.37 -1.03
CA VAL A 92 -12.30 -2.55 -1.34
C VAL A 92 -12.35 -1.28 -0.51
N ILE A 93 -11.30 -1.06 0.27
CA ILE A 93 -11.17 0.04 1.22
C ILE A 93 -9.89 0.81 0.88
N SER A 94 -10.08 2.06 0.48
CA SER A 94 -9.02 3.05 0.27
C SER A 94 -7.96 2.66 -0.77
N ALA A 95 -8.31 1.94 -1.84
CA ALA A 95 -7.37 1.57 -2.88
C ALA A 95 -6.85 2.80 -3.66
N PRO A 96 -5.54 3.11 -3.62
CA PRO A 96 -4.96 4.31 -4.25
C PRO A 96 -4.71 4.15 -5.76
N VAL A 97 -5.73 3.72 -6.50
CA VAL A 97 -5.65 3.71 -7.99
C VAL A 97 -6.02 5.07 -8.61
N VAL A 98 -6.65 5.94 -7.82
CA VAL A 98 -6.99 7.35 -8.06
C VAL A 98 -6.97 8.13 -6.75
N LEU A 99 -7.04 9.46 -6.82
CA LEU A 99 -7.21 10.34 -5.66
C LEU A 99 -8.51 11.17 -5.77
N PRO A 100 -9.29 11.31 -4.67
CA PRO A 100 -9.27 10.50 -3.45
C PRO A 100 -9.31 8.99 -3.71
N THR A 101 -8.81 8.19 -2.77
CA THR A 101 -8.69 6.74 -2.93
C THR A 101 -10.04 6.07 -3.21
N TYR A 102 -10.00 4.95 -3.94
CA TYR A 102 -11.21 4.21 -4.32
C TYR A 102 -11.65 3.26 -3.21
N SER A 103 -12.92 3.39 -2.80
CA SER A 103 -13.61 2.42 -1.95
C SER A 103 -14.93 2.00 -2.63
N ASN A 104 -15.30 0.73 -2.51
CA ASN A 104 -16.63 0.26 -2.97
C ASN A 104 -17.65 0.17 -1.82
N ILE A 105 -17.29 0.74 -0.67
CA ILE A 105 -18.12 0.98 0.50
C ILE A 105 -18.09 2.47 0.83
N ASN A 106 -19.01 2.92 1.69
CA ASN A 106 -18.94 4.27 2.23
C ASN A 106 -17.79 4.35 3.22
N LEU A 107 -16.79 5.16 2.91
CA LEU A 107 -15.66 5.44 3.79
C LEU A 107 -15.49 6.96 3.85
N ASP A 108 -15.69 7.52 5.03
CA ASP A 108 -15.47 8.94 5.27
C ASP A 108 -14.09 9.12 5.91
N LEU A 109 -13.18 9.76 5.19
CA LEU A 109 -11.82 10.03 5.66
C LEU A 109 -11.63 11.54 5.86
N VAL A 110 -10.84 11.91 6.86
CA VAL A 110 -10.41 13.29 7.09
C VAL A 110 -9.74 13.82 5.84
N ASN A 111 -10.18 15.00 5.39
CA ASN A 111 -9.77 15.61 4.12
C ASN A 111 -9.86 14.64 2.92
N ARG A 112 -10.88 13.76 2.90
CA ARG A 112 -11.07 12.70 1.89
C ARG A 112 -9.86 11.78 1.76
N GLY A 113 -9.12 11.61 2.86
CA GLY A 113 -7.90 10.83 2.87
C GLY A 113 -6.80 11.50 2.07
N LEU A 114 -6.71 12.84 1.99
CA LEU A 114 -5.63 13.60 1.33
C LEU A 114 -4.89 14.54 2.28
N THR A 115 -5.00 14.31 3.59
CA THR A 115 -4.28 15.09 4.60
C THR A 115 -2.77 14.84 4.55
N LEU A 116 -2.01 15.86 4.96
CA LEU A 116 -0.56 15.83 5.21
C LEU A 116 -0.24 15.99 6.70
N GLU A 117 -1.26 16.25 7.53
CA GLU A 117 -1.09 16.40 8.97
C GLU A 117 -1.05 15.02 9.62
N ARG A 118 0.00 14.76 10.40
CA ARG A 118 0.24 13.44 11.00
C ARG A 118 -0.95 12.93 11.84
N ASP A 119 -1.52 13.78 12.69
CA ASP A 119 -2.63 13.37 13.57
C ASP A 119 -3.88 12.99 12.74
N GLU A 120 -4.13 13.68 11.63
CA GLU A 120 -5.23 13.34 10.71
C GLU A 120 -4.92 12.06 9.89
N CYS A 121 -3.65 11.80 9.58
CA CYS A 121 -3.20 10.52 9.03
C CYS A 121 -3.47 9.38 10.00
N GLU A 122 -3.12 9.51 11.28
CA GLU A 122 -3.41 8.49 12.30
C GLU A 122 -4.92 8.26 12.45
N GLU A 123 -5.73 9.32 12.42
CA GLU A 123 -7.19 9.21 12.41
C GLU A 123 -7.69 8.42 11.18
N ASN A 124 -7.19 8.72 9.99
CA ASN A 124 -7.54 7.99 8.78
C ASN A 124 -7.15 6.51 8.86
N MET A 125 -5.97 6.18 9.41
CA MET A 125 -5.56 4.79 9.64
C MET A 125 -6.56 4.06 10.54
N HIS A 126 -7.06 4.69 11.61
CA HIS A 126 -8.09 4.11 12.46
C HIS A 126 -9.41 3.89 11.72
N ARG A 127 -9.88 4.87 10.93
CA ARG A 127 -11.12 4.74 10.15
C ARG A 127 -11.03 3.64 9.09
N ILE A 128 -9.88 3.50 8.43
CA ILE A 128 -9.59 2.42 7.48
C ILE A 128 -9.59 1.07 8.20
N PHE A 129 -8.94 0.99 9.37
CA PHE A 129 -8.91 -0.21 10.20
C PHE A 129 -10.31 -0.64 10.66
N ASP A 130 -11.12 0.28 11.17
CA ASP A 130 -12.47 -0.02 11.64
C ASP A 130 -13.33 -0.61 10.50
N ALA A 131 -13.29 0.03 9.32
CA ALA A 131 -13.96 -0.48 8.14
C ALA A 131 -13.43 -1.86 7.70
N ALA A 132 -12.12 -2.09 7.79
CA ALA A 132 -11.52 -3.39 7.50
C ALA A 132 -11.99 -4.48 8.47
N MET A 133 -12.11 -4.16 9.77
CA MET A 133 -12.59 -5.07 10.80
C MET A 133 -14.05 -5.49 10.58
N GLU A 134 -14.92 -4.57 10.15
CA GLU A 134 -16.31 -4.87 9.80
C GLU A 134 -16.45 -5.86 8.62
N HIS A 135 -15.42 -5.94 7.77
CA HIS A 135 -15.43 -6.73 6.55
C HIS A 135 -14.42 -7.89 6.53
N LYS A 136 -13.71 -8.14 7.65
CA LYS A 136 -12.59 -9.10 7.73
C LYS A 136 -12.97 -10.56 7.46
N ASP A 137 -14.25 -10.92 7.57
CA ASP A 137 -14.75 -12.28 7.32
C ASP A 137 -14.95 -12.58 5.81
N GLY A 138 -14.81 -11.57 4.95
CA GLY A 138 -14.91 -11.70 3.49
C GLY A 138 -13.56 -11.70 2.76
N ASP A 139 -13.64 -11.58 1.44
CA ASP A 139 -12.50 -11.20 0.61
C ASP A 139 -12.32 -9.68 0.66
N LEU A 140 -11.18 -9.23 1.18
CA LEU A 140 -10.92 -7.83 1.51
C LEU A 140 -9.65 -7.34 0.81
N ILE A 141 -9.74 -6.15 0.21
CA ILE A 141 -8.59 -5.31 -0.15
C ILE A 141 -8.68 -4.07 0.74
N VAL A 142 -7.64 -3.82 1.52
CA VAL A 142 -7.51 -2.62 2.34
C VAL A 142 -6.15 -1.99 2.09
N CYS A 143 -6.11 -0.68 1.88
CA CYS A 143 -4.87 0.04 1.68
C CYS A 143 -4.74 1.18 2.71
N PHE A 144 -3.57 1.30 3.30
CA PHE A 144 -3.18 2.44 4.14
C PHE A 144 -2.25 3.32 3.32
N THR A 145 -2.68 4.56 3.07
CA THR A 145 -1.91 5.54 2.27
C THR A 145 -1.18 6.57 3.11
N GLU A 146 -1.37 6.48 4.42
CA GLU A 146 -0.96 7.48 5.38
C GLU A 146 0.53 7.40 5.71
N ILE A 147 1.13 6.20 5.61
CA ILE A 147 2.56 5.99 5.87
C ILE A 147 3.42 6.80 4.90
N ASP A 148 3.21 6.65 3.59
CA ASP A 148 3.88 7.42 2.53
C ASP A 148 3.93 8.93 2.83
N ARG A 149 2.79 9.51 3.22
CA ARG A 149 2.72 10.95 3.52
C ARG A 149 3.47 11.32 4.78
N VAL A 150 3.36 10.51 5.83
CA VAL A 150 4.12 10.75 7.05
C VAL A 150 5.61 10.62 6.76
N GLU A 151 6.03 9.64 5.95
CA GLU A 151 7.42 9.49 5.51
C GLU A 151 7.91 10.72 4.75
N HIS A 152 7.11 11.26 3.81
CA HIS A 152 7.45 12.48 3.10
C HIS A 152 7.81 13.66 4.02
N PHE A 153 7.14 13.86 5.16
CA PHE A 153 7.38 15.02 6.02
C PHE A 153 8.14 14.72 7.32
N HIS A 154 8.28 13.43 7.69
CA HIS A 154 8.88 12.98 8.94
C HIS A 154 9.98 11.92 8.75
N TRP A 155 10.50 11.74 7.53
CA TRP A 155 11.68 10.90 7.30
C TRP A 155 12.83 11.25 8.25
N ASN A 156 13.46 10.22 8.84
CA ASN A 156 14.50 10.33 9.87
C ASN A 156 14.10 11.08 11.16
N LYS A 157 12.81 11.31 11.39
CA LYS A 157 12.30 11.89 12.64
C LYS A 157 11.68 10.81 13.54
N PRO A 158 11.77 10.92 14.88
CA PRO A 158 11.27 9.88 15.79
C PRO A 158 9.76 9.63 15.68
N GLU A 159 8.97 10.63 15.28
CA GLU A 159 7.52 10.55 15.08
C GLU A 159 7.12 9.53 14.00
N LEU A 160 8.02 9.26 13.05
CA LEU A 160 7.78 8.23 12.03
C LEU A 160 7.69 6.84 12.65
N LEU A 161 8.55 6.53 13.63
CA LEU A 161 8.51 5.25 14.34
C LEU A 161 7.22 5.06 15.13
N GLU A 162 6.67 6.14 15.70
CA GLU A 162 5.38 6.09 16.39
C GLU A 162 4.24 5.72 15.43
N THR A 163 4.25 6.30 14.24
CA THR A 163 3.27 6.00 13.19
C THR A 163 3.39 4.54 12.71
N TYR A 164 4.62 4.04 12.55
CA TYR A 164 4.88 2.63 12.24
C TYR A 164 4.43 1.69 13.36
N ARG A 165 4.58 2.07 14.64
CA ARG A 165 4.07 1.30 15.78
C ARG A 165 2.54 1.22 15.79
N LEU A 166 1.86 2.32 15.46
CA LEU A 166 0.42 2.32 15.28
C LEU A 166 0.02 1.33 14.18
N LEU A 167 0.66 1.40 13.00
CA LEU A 167 0.39 0.45 11.92
C LEU A 167 0.65 -1.01 12.34
N ASP A 168 1.78 -1.29 13.01
CA ASP A 168 2.14 -2.62 13.53
C ASP A 168 1.01 -3.18 14.40
N ASP A 169 0.49 -2.37 15.33
CA ASP A 169 -0.60 -2.74 16.23
C ASP A 169 -1.94 -2.93 15.51
N LEU A 170 -2.27 -2.09 14.53
CA LEU A 170 -3.51 -2.22 13.74
C LEU A 170 -3.48 -3.49 12.88
N LEU A 171 -2.36 -3.75 12.18
CA LEU A 171 -2.21 -4.94 11.35
C LEU A 171 -2.21 -6.22 12.18
N LYS A 172 -1.57 -6.19 13.37
CA LYS A 172 -1.64 -7.27 14.34
C LYS A 172 -3.08 -7.59 14.72
N GLN A 173 -3.86 -6.58 15.09
CA GLN A 173 -5.27 -6.76 15.47
C GLN A 173 -6.12 -7.26 14.30
N LEU A 174 -5.92 -6.74 13.10
CA LEU A 174 -6.66 -7.15 11.90
C LEU A 174 -6.46 -8.64 11.57
N LEU A 175 -5.23 -9.12 11.75
CA LEU A 175 -4.86 -10.51 11.42
C LEU A 175 -4.87 -11.45 12.64
N GLU A 176 -5.15 -10.96 13.84
CA GLU A 176 -5.24 -11.79 15.03
C GLU A 176 -6.37 -12.82 14.91
N GLY A 177 -6.03 -14.09 15.03
CA GLY A 177 -6.98 -15.20 14.86
C GLY A 177 -7.49 -15.40 13.43
N TYR A 178 -7.02 -14.62 12.45
CA TYR A 178 -7.38 -14.82 11.04
C TYR A 178 -6.80 -16.13 10.52
N LYS A 179 -7.66 -16.99 9.95
CA LYS A 179 -7.28 -18.34 9.48
C LYS A 179 -7.15 -18.44 7.96
N GLY A 180 -7.51 -17.38 7.23
CA GLY A 180 -7.41 -17.35 5.77
C GLY A 180 -6.03 -16.94 5.28
N ASN A 181 -5.87 -16.89 3.96
CA ASN A 181 -4.68 -16.35 3.33
C ASN A 181 -4.67 -14.82 3.37
N PHE A 182 -3.50 -14.25 3.60
CA PHE A 182 -3.29 -12.80 3.55
C PHE A 182 -1.93 -12.47 2.93
N ILE A 183 -1.87 -11.30 2.30
CA ILE A 183 -0.63 -10.70 1.80
C ILE A 183 -0.61 -9.24 2.27
N ILE A 184 0.48 -8.83 2.92
CA ILE A 184 0.84 -7.45 3.18
C ILE A 184 1.88 -7.06 2.14
N PHE A 185 1.69 -5.93 1.47
CA PHE A 185 2.59 -5.47 0.43
C PHE A 185 2.65 -3.96 0.36
N SER A 186 3.75 -3.46 -0.17
CA SER A 186 3.92 -2.04 -0.50
C SER A 186 3.83 -1.84 -2.01
N ASP A 187 3.78 -0.59 -2.45
CA ASP A 187 3.91 -0.19 -3.83
C ASP A 187 5.36 0.20 -4.16
N HIS A 188 6.01 0.91 -3.24
CA HIS A 188 7.44 1.20 -3.20
C HIS A 188 7.92 1.26 -1.73
N GLY A 189 9.15 1.73 -1.52
CA GLY A 189 9.71 2.03 -0.20
C GLY A 189 10.07 3.50 -0.07
N PHE A 190 10.92 3.81 0.90
CA PHE A 190 11.43 5.18 1.15
C PHE A 190 12.92 5.23 1.46
N ARG A 191 13.55 6.34 1.06
CA ARG A 191 14.97 6.68 1.24
C ARG A 191 15.16 8.16 1.52
N ASP A 192 16.39 8.51 1.89
CA ASP A 192 16.82 9.92 1.95
C ASP A 192 16.70 10.57 0.58
N ILE A 193 16.38 11.87 0.56
CA ILE A 193 16.33 12.65 -0.68
C ILE A 193 17.72 12.64 -1.33
N PRO A 194 17.87 12.16 -2.58
CA PRO A 194 19.16 12.12 -3.25
C PRO A 194 19.63 13.54 -3.64
N GLU A 195 20.95 13.73 -3.74
CA GLU A 195 21.55 15.02 -4.11
C GLU A 195 21.15 15.47 -5.53
N GLU A 196 20.98 14.52 -6.45
CA GLU A 196 20.48 14.73 -7.81
C GLU A 196 19.49 13.61 -8.18
N GLY A 197 18.44 13.92 -8.95
CA GLY A 197 17.57 12.90 -9.54
C GLY A 197 16.55 12.27 -8.59
N GLY A 198 16.06 13.01 -7.59
CA GLY A 198 14.92 12.60 -6.76
C GLY A 198 13.69 12.27 -7.61
N ILE A 199 12.92 11.28 -7.16
CA ILE A 199 11.65 10.89 -7.78
C ILE A 199 10.65 12.03 -7.60
N LEU A 200 10.63 12.63 -6.41
CA LEU A 200 9.87 13.85 -6.13
C LEU A 200 10.73 15.11 -6.05
N ASP A 201 10.08 16.25 -6.32
CA ASP A 201 10.70 17.56 -6.21
C ASP A 201 10.81 17.99 -4.73
N ALA A 202 12.05 18.06 -4.23
CA ALA A 202 12.41 18.45 -2.87
C ALA A 202 12.02 19.89 -2.48
N SER A 203 11.61 20.74 -3.45
CA SER A 203 11.20 22.13 -3.19
C SER A 203 9.89 22.27 -2.38
N THR A 204 9.25 21.15 -2.03
CA THR A 204 7.96 21.08 -1.34
C THR A 204 8.06 20.94 0.19
N GLY A 205 9.28 20.91 0.75
CA GLY A 205 9.49 20.75 2.20
C GLY A 205 9.45 19.29 2.68
N ILE A 206 9.45 18.34 1.75
CA ILE A 206 9.63 16.91 2.04
C ILE A 206 11.04 16.63 2.57
N THR A 207 11.17 15.57 3.36
CA THR A 207 12.40 15.10 4.01
C THR A 207 12.80 13.70 3.58
N GLY A 208 11.93 12.99 2.86
CA GLY A 208 12.17 11.66 2.29
C GLY A 208 11.61 11.54 0.87
N ASP A 209 12.19 10.61 0.10
CA ASP A 209 11.84 10.33 -1.29
C ASP A 209 11.61 8.83 -1.48
N HIS A 210 11.00 8.44 -2.60
CA HIS A 210 10.67 7.04 -2.86
C HIS A 210 11.94 6.20 -3.06
N ASP A 211 11.92 4.97 -2.53
CA ASP A 211 12.92 3.94 -2.77
C ASP A 211 12.30 2.87 -3.70
N PRO A 212 12.96 2.46 -4.80
CA PRO A 212 12.43 1.47 -5.72
C PRO A 212 12.49 0.03 -5.18
N VAL A 213 12.26 -0.17 -3.89
CA VAL A 213 12.11 -1.49 -3.27
C VAL A 213 10.67 -1.67 -2.82
N GLN A 214 9.97 -2.56 -3.50
CA GLN A 214 8.66 -3.04 -3.13
C GLN A 214 8.81 -4.23 -2.16
N ILE A 215 7.95 -4.35 -1.15
CA ILE A 215 7.97 -5.52 -0.25
C ILE A 215 6.66 -6.31 -0.30
N PHE A 216 6.78 -7.61 -0.09
CA PHE A 216 5.68 -8.54 0.08
C PHE A 216 5.95 -9.44 1.29
N MET A 217 4.91 -9.75 2.07
CA MET A 217 4.97 -10.72 3.16
C MET A 217 3.60 -11.32 3.44
N GLY A 218 3.52 -12.57 3.88
CA GLY A 218 2.24 -13.19 4.19
C GLY A 218 2.21 -14.70 4.07
N THR A 219 1.03 -15.25 3.79
CA THR A 219 0.81 -16.70 3.75
C THR A 219 1.44 -17.38 2.55
N LYS A 220 1.60 -16.65 1.45
CA LYS A 220 2.30 -17.10 0.24
C LYS A 220 3.42 -16.14 -0.13
N ARG A 221 4.40 -16.66 -0.85
CA ARG A 221 5.50 -15.89 -1.42
C ARG A 221 5.05 -15.29 -2.75
N VAL A 222 5.36 -14.01 -2.95
CA VAL A 222 5.14 -13.27 -4.20
C VAL A 222 6.52 -12.97 -4.77
N GLU A 223 6.82 -13.44 -5.99
CA GLU A 223 8.16 -13.33 -6.58
C GLU A 223 8.31 -12.08 -7.45
N TYR A 224 7.22 -11.63 -8.09
CA TYR A 224 7.19 -10.43 -8.93
C TYR A 224 5.99 -9.53 -8.62
N THR A 225 6.11 -8.22 -8.87
CA THR A 225 5.05 -7.22 -8.65
C THR A 225 3.67 -7.65 -9.17
N THR A 226 3.61 -8.22 -10.38
CA THR A 226 2.35 -8.61 -11.01
C THR A 226 1.86 -10.00 -10.62
N ASP A 227 2.66 -10.79 -9.88
CA ASP A 227 2.26 -12.16 -9.50
C ASP A 227 1.04 -12.14 -8.59
N LEU A 228 0.96 -11.17 -7.67
CA LEU A 228 -0.16 -11.05 -6.74
C LEU A 228 -1.51 -11.02 -7.48
N TYR A 229 -1.58 -10.31 -8.60
CA TYR A 229 -2.78 -10.28 -9.44
C TYR A 229 -3.17 -11.67 -9.93
N TRP A 230 -2.21 -12.41 -10.48
CA TRP A 230 -2.45 -13.73 -11.07
C TRP A 230 -2.74 -14.78 -10.01
N MET A 231 -2.02 -14.75 -8.88
CA MET A 231 -2.27 -15.61 -7.73
C MET A 231 -3.71 -15.47 -7.20
N VAL A 232 -4.23 -14.25 -7.14
CA VAL A 232 -5.62 -13.99 -6.75
C VAL A 232 -6.62 -14.57 -7.75
N LEU A 233 -6.38 -14.38 -9.05
CA LEU A 233 -7.31 -14.84 -10.10
C LEU A 233 -7.26 -16.34 -10.35
N GLN A 234 -6.13 -16.98 -10.10
CA GLN A 234 -5.95 -18.43 -10.25
C GLN A 234 -6.43 -19.21 -9.01
N GLY A 235 -6.74 -18.51 -7.92
CA GLY A 235 -7.22 -19.12 -6.68
C GLY A 235 -6.11 -19.68 -5.79
N ASP A 236 -4.84 -19.32 -6.05
CA ASP A 236 -3.68 -19.77 -5.27
C ASP A 236 -3.76 -19.32 -3.79
N LEU A 237 -4.55 -18.28 -3.55
CA LEU A 237 -4.81 -17.71 -2.25
C LEU A 237 -6.15 -18.16 -1.65
N ASP A 238 -6.85 -19.13 -2.25
CA ASP A 238 -8.14 -19.62 -1.74
C ASP A 238 -8.01 -20.78 -0.74
N ASP A 239 -6.98 -21.64 -0.86
CA ASP A 239 -6.73 -22.71 0.12
C ASP A 239 -5.68 -22.27 1.17
N PRO A 240 -6.04 -22.15 2.45
CA PRO A 240 -5.08 -21.82 3.52
C PRO A 240 -4.06 -22.93 3.83
N ARG A 241 -4.17 -24.11 3.20
CA ARG A 241 -3.27 -25.26 3.37
C ARG A 241 -2.34 -25.50 2.19
N ALA A 242 -2.57 -24.82 1.07
CA ALA A 242 -1.73 -24.94 -0.11
C ALA A 242 -0.39 -24.23 0.08
#